data_AF-A0A9D3MGM0-F1
#
_entry.id   AF-A0A9D3MGM0-F1
#
_cell.length_a   1.000
_cell.length_b   1.000
_cell.length_c   1.000
_cell.angle_alpha   90.00
_cell.angle_beta   90.00
_cell.angle_gamma   90.00
#
_symmetry.space_group_name_H-M   'P 1'
#
loop_
_entity.id
_entity.type
_entity.pdbx_description
1 polymer ?
#
loop_
_entity_poly.entity_id
_entity_poly.type
_entity_poly.pdbx_seq_one_letter_code
_entity_poly.pdbx_strand_id
1 'polypeptide(L)'
;MSAHEAYSGRATLSFLVLVLSVPRGLAFSVAGQVNTCEANGSVYYVGEWYFLDSDHCTQCECTAEGSACARTECTSLPAACIHVSHYPTDCCPRCERIGCEYRGDVYELGENFQPSECEQCTCDSDGIARCLVADCAPPPCVNPVYQKGKCCPECREGPNCYTDGTRTRVIPGGEPVWVDSCTKCRCHDGQEAGYWEGNRVAICARVRNCTPEEGH
;
A
#
# COMPACT_ATOMS: atom_id res chain seq x y z
N MET A 1 -34.38 37.08 -90.58
CA MET A 1 -35.71 37.42 -91.13
C MET A 1 -36.54 37.91 -89.96
N SER A 2 -36.57 39.24 -89.79
CA SER A 2 -37.70 40.10 -90.22
C SER A 2 -38.69 40.20 -89.06
N ALA A 3 -39.18 41.34 -88.57
CA ALA A 3 -39.14 42.76 -88.94
C ALA A 3 -39.54 43.52 -87.62
N HIS A 4 -39.09 44.75 -87.32
CA HIS A 4 -39.67 46.04 -87.75
C HIS A 4 -41.21 46.03 -87.73
N GLU A 5 -41.99 46.92 -87.10
CA GLU A 5 -41.92 48.37 -86.82
C GLU A 5 -42.94 48.69 -85.70
N ALA A 6 -42.60 49.52 -84.71
CA ALA A 6 -42.90 50.96 -84.63
C ALA A 6 -44.39 51.36 -84.67
N TYR A 7 -44.94 51.87 -83.56
CA TYR A 7 -45.91 52.97 -83.63
C TYR A 7 -45.90 53.90 -82.42
N SER A 8 -45.65 55.17 -82.76
CA SER A 8 -46.21 56.40 -82.20
C SER A 8 -45.88 56.81 -80.77
N GLY A 9 -44.89 57.70 -80.68
CA GLY A 9 -44.64 58.54 -79.53
C GLY A 9 -45.79 59.51 -79.22
N ARG A 10 -45.91 59.81 -77.93
CA ARG A 10 -46.56 61.01 -77.42
C ARG A 10 -45.68 61.65 -76.34
N ALA A 11 -45.40 62.92 -76.61
CA ALA A 11 -44.86 64.00 -75.80
C ALA A 11 -44.46 63.71 -74.33
N THR A 12 -43.19 64.00 -74.09
CA THR A 12 -42.46 64.12 -72.82
C THR A 12 -43.01 65.21 -71.90
N LEU A 13 -43.05 64.92 -70.59
CA LEU A 13 -42.93 65.90 -69.51
C LEU A 13 -41.96 65.34 -68.47
N SER A 14 -40.72 65.81 -68.55
CA SER A 14 -39.60 65.44 -67.69
C SER A 14 -39.79 66.00 -66.28
N PHE A 15 -40.01 65.14 -65.29
CA PHE A 15 -39.83 65.49 -63.88
C PHE A 15 -38.48 64.93 -63.40
N LEU A 16 -37.54 65.83 -63.14
CA LEU A 16 -36.26 65.56 -62.49
C LEU A 16 -36.51 65.02 -61.08
N VAL A 17 -36.21 63.73 -60.83
CA VAL A 17 -36.14 63.17 -59.48
C VAL A 17 -34.71 63.33 -58.98
N LEU A 18 -34.53 64.24 -58.02
CA LEU A 18 -33.28 64.44 -57.28
C LEU A 18 -32.94 63.16 -56.50
N VAL A 19 -31.90 62.45 -56.92
CA VAL A 19 -31.34 61.30 -56.19
C VAL A 19 -30.59 61.83 -54.97
N LEU A 20 -31.24 61.82 -53.80
CA LEU A 20 -30.56 62.07 -52.53
C LEU A 20 -29.68 60.87 -52.20
N SER A 21 -28.37 61.00 -52.45
CA SER A 21 -27.37 60.04 -51.99
C SER A 21 -27.29 60.09 -50.46
N VAL A 22 -27.95 59.14 -49.79
CA VAL A 22 -27.75 58.91 -48.35
C VAL A 22 -26.29 58.43 -48.19
N PRO A 23 -25.43 59.11 -47.43
CA PRO A 23 -24.12 58.58 -47.14
C PRO A 23 -24.32 57.28 -46.37
N ARG A 24 -23.74 56.18 -46.87
CA ARG A 24 -23.64 54.90 -46.14
C ARG A 24 -23.09 55.22 -44.75
N GLY A 25 -23.96 55.15 -43.74
CA GLY A 25 -23.53 55.21 -42.36
C GLY A 25 -22.48 54.12 -42.17
N LEU A 26 -21.31 54.52 -41.66
CA LEU A 26 -20.35 53.57 -41.14
C LEU A 26 -21.06 52.79 -40.04
N ALA A 27 -21.32 51.50 -40.28
CA ALA A 27 -21.69 50.59 -39.22
C ALA A 27 -20.47 50.51 -38.29
N PHE A 28 -20.48 51.31 -37.23
CA PHE A 28 -19.61 51.08 -36.11
C PHE A 28 -20.06 49.76 -35.50
N SER A 29 -19.29 48.70 -35.75
CA SER A 29 -19.31 47.55 -34.84
C SER A 29 -18.90 48.12 -33.49
N VAL A 30 -19.87 48.40 -32.62
CA VAL A 30 -19.57 48.49 -31.20
C VAL A 30 -19.12 47.08 -30.85
N ALA A 31 -17.80 46.88 -30.81
CA ALA A 31 -17.22 45.77 -30.08
C ALA A 31 -17.66 46.00 -28.64
N GLY A 32 -18.81 45.44 -28.28
CA GLY A 32 -19.31 45.46 -26.93
C GLY A 32 -18.20 44.90 -26.07
N GLN A 33 -17.77 45.69 -25.09
CA GLN A 33 -16.80 45.26 -24.12
C GLN A 33 -17.36 44.00 -23.46
N VAL A 34 -16.81 42.84 -23.81
CA VAL A 34 -17.31 41.54 -23.36
C VAL A 34 -16.89 41.41 -21.90
N ASN A 35 -17.79 41.81 -21.00
CA ASN A 35 -17.59 41.72 -19.55
C ASN A 35 -18.01 40.34 -19.02
N THR A 36 -17.86 39.29 -19.83
CA THR A 36 -18.30 37.94 -19.50
C THR A 36 -17.34 36.88 -20.02
N CYS A 37 -17.18 35.80 -19.29
CA CYS A 37 -16.42 34.61 -19.66
C CYS A 37 -17.38 33.43 -19.85
N GLU A 38 -17.14 32.57 -20.84
CA GLU A 38 -17.94 31.35 -21.04
C GLU A 38 -17.10 30.13 -20.67
N ALA A 39 -17.60 29.29 -19.77
CA ALA A 39 -16.96 28.03 -19.40
C ALA A 39 -18.00 26.95 -19.11
N ASN A 40 -17.78 25.75 -19.68
CA ASN A 40 -18.61 24.57 -19.48
C ASN A 40 -20.12 24.81 -19.74
N GLY A 41 -20.45 25.61 -20.76
CA GLY A 41 -21.83 25.94 -21.11
C GLY A 41 -22.50 27.01 -20.22
N SER A 42 -21.76 27.58 -19.26
CA SER A 42 -22.21 28.65 -18.36
C SER A 42 -21.51 29.97 -18.69
N VAL A 43 -22.22 31.09 -18.46
CA VAL A 43 -21.70 32.45 -18.64
C VAL A 43 -21.42 33.06 -17.26
N TYR A 44 -20.22 33.59 -17.09
CA TYR A 44 -19.72 34.22 -15.87
C TYR A 44 -19.44 35.70 -16.12
N TYR A 45 -19.71 36.57 -15.15
CA TYR A 45 -19.44 38.00 -15.22
C TYR A 45 -18.08 38.35 -14.61
N VAL A 46 -17.51 39.49 -15.03
CA VAL A 46 -16.24 39.97 -14.45
C VAL A 46 -16.33 40.05 -12.92
N GLY A 47 -15.37 39.44 -12.23
CA GLY A 47 -15.30 39.30 -10.77
C GLY A 47 -15.87 37.99 -10.23
N GLU A 48 -16.53 37.17 -11.06
CA GLU A 48 -17.03 35.85 -10.65
C GLU A 48 -15.94 34.78 -10.70
N TRP A 49 -16.05 33.84 -9.74
CA TRP A 49 -15.16 32.70 -9.59
C TRP A 49 -15.90 31.41 -9.92
N TYR A 50 -15.21 30.49 -10.60
CA TYR A 50 -15.79 29.20 -10.97
C TYR A 50 -14.72 28.10 -11.05
N PHE A 51 -15.17 26.85 -10.94
CA PHE A 51 -14.35 25.66 -11.18
C PHE A 51 -14.71 25.06 -12.54
N LEU A 52 -13.76 24.37 -13.16
CA LEU A 52 -14.03 23.60 -14.38
C LEU A 52 -14.59 22.21 -14.04
N ASP A 53 -15.69 21.80 -14.68
CA ASP A 53 -16.25 20.45 -14.51
C ASP A 53 -15.31 19.35 -15.03
N SER A 54 -14.43 19.68 -15.98
CA SER A 54 -13.42 18.74 -16.48
C SER A 54 -12.26 18.53 -15.51
N ASP A 55 -12.01 19.49 -14.60
CA ASP A 55 -10.94 19.45 -13.61
C ASP A 55 -11.32 20.29 -12.39
N HIS A 56 -11.84 19.62 -11.36
CA HIS A 56 -12.22 20.26 -10.10
C HIS A 56 -11.04 20.93 -9.37
N CYS A 57 -9.79 20.73 -9.80
CA CYS A 57 -8.63 21.44 -9.28
C CYS A 57 -8.33 22.78 -9.94
N THR A 58 -8.97 23.09 -11.07
CA THR A 58 -8.73 24.36 -11.75
C THR A 58 -9.83 25.35 -11.38
N GLN A 59 -9.42 26.42 -10.72
CA GLN A 59 -10.27 27.55 -10.36
C GLN A 59 -9.94 28.74 -11.26
N CYS A 60 -10.96 29.40 -11.79
CA CYS A 60 -10.82 30.55 -12.66
C CYS A 60 -11.58 31.76 -12.11
N GLU A 61 -11.01 32.94 -12.31
CA GLU A 61 -11.68 34.23 -12.13
C GLU A 61 -11.96 34.83 -13.51
N CYS A 62 -13.18 35.32 -13.73
CA CYS A 62 -13.47 36.08 -14.93
C CYS A 62 -12.95 37.51 -14.78
N THR A 63 -11.96 37.89 -15.57
CA THR A 63 -11.38 39.23 -15.57
C THR A 63 -11.78 40.00 -16.84
N ALA A 64 -11.51 41.31 -16.87
CA ALA A 64 -11.74 42.12 -18.06
C ALA A 64 -10.89 41.68 -19.28
N GLU A 65 -9.84 40.90 -19.05
CA GLU A 65 -8.94 40.36 -20.09
C GLU A 65 -9.29 38.91 -20.48
N GLY A 66 -10.26 38.29 -19.79
CA GLY A 66 -10.68 36.90 -19.98
C GLY A 66 -10.53 36.05 -18.71
N SER A 67 -10.65 34.73 -18.87
CA SER A 67 -10.54 33.78 -17.75
C SER A 67 -9.10 33.66 -17.25
N ALA A 68 -8.84 34.11 -16.03
CA ALA A 68 -7.57 33.89 -15.33
C ALA A 68 -7.69 32.65 -14.45
N CYS A 69 -7.06 31.54 -14.87
CA CYS A 69 -7.17 30.25 -14.19
C CYS A 69 -5.90 29.87 -13.44
N ALA A 70 -6.07 29.28 -12.27
CA ALA A 70 -5.02 28.67 -11.47
C ALA A 70 -5.41 27.24 -11.10
N ARG A 71 -4.46 26.33 -11.24
CA ARG A 71 -4.63 24.92 -10.86
C ARG A 71 -4.05 24.67 -9.49
N THR A 72 -4.84 24.06 -8.62
CA THR A 72 -4.38 23.61 -7.30
C THR A 72 -3.63 22.29 -7.44
N GLU A 73 -2.44 22.20 -6.86
CA GLU A 73 -1.71 20.95 -6.74
C GLU A 73 -2.07 20.25 -5.43
N CYS A 74 -2.40 18.97 -5.50
CA CYS A 74 -2.73 18.18 -4.32
C CYS A 74 -1.48 17.80 -3.55
N THR A 75 -1.57 17.86 -2.22
CA THR A 75 -0.55 17.32 -1.35
C THR A 75 -0.58 15.78 -1.39
N SER A 76 0.58 15.16 -1.17
CA SER A 76 0.64 13.72 -1.00
C SER A 76 -0.12 13.30 0.27
N LEU A 77 -0.87 12.20 0.19
CA LEU A 77 -1.52 11.62 1.36
C LEU A 77 -0.49 11.11 2.38
N PRO A 78 -0.87 10.97 3.66
CA PRO A 78 -0.01 10.36 4.67
C PRO A 78 0.46 8.96 4.24
N ALA A 79 1.70 8.60 4.55
CA ALA A 79 2.24 7.27 4.23
C ALA A 79 1.41 6.14 4.86
N ALA A 80 0.85 6.40 6.04
CA ALA A 80 -0.04 5.49 6.76
C ALA A 80 -1.48 5.43 6.23
N CYS A 81 -1.79 6.04 5.08
CA CYS A 81 -3.15 6.02 4.56
C CYS A 81 -3.54 4.65 4.04
N ILE A 82 -4.54 4.03 4.67
CA ILE A 82 -5.06 2.71 4.31
C ILE A 82 -6.39 2.78 3.56
N HIS A 83 -7.05 3.94 3.56
CA HIS A 83 -8.30 4.14 2.84
C HIS A 83 -8.35 5.53 2.21
N VAL A 84 -8.36 5.56 0.88
CA VAL A 84 -8.41 6.77 0.07
C VAL A 84 -9.79 6.90 -0.57
N SER A 85 -10.41 8.07 -0.44
CA SER A 85 -11.68 8.40 -1.09
C SER A 85 -11.51 9.49 -2.14
N HIS A 86 -12.24 9.32 -3.24
CA HIS A 86 -12.33 10.26 -4.35
C HIS A 86 -13.78 10.70 -4.50
N TYR A 87 -14.08 11.93 -4.09
CA TYR A 87 -15.42 12.50 -4.22
C TYR A 87 -15.53 13.24 -5.56
N PRO A 88 -16.65 13.13 -6.30
CA PRO A 88 -16.82 13.80 -7.59
C PRO A 88 -16.67 15.31 -7.55
N THR A 89 -16.89 15.95 -6.39
CA THR A 89 -16.81 17.41 -6.22
C THR A 89 -15.47 17.89 -5.67
N ASP A 90 -14.59 16.98 -5.24
CA ASP A 90 -13.33 17.33 -4.59
C ASP A 90 -12.21 17.39 -5.64
N CYS A 91 -11.38 18.42 -5.57
CA CYS A 91 -10.13 18.49 -6.34
C CYS A 91 -9.18 17.35 -5.93
N CYS A 92 -8.98 17.15 -4.62
CA CYS A 92 -7.95 16.25 -4.10
C CYS A 92 -8.54 15.03 -3.40
N PRO A 93 -7.88 13.87 -3.52
CA PRO A 93 -8.27 12.70 -2.74
C PRO A 93 -8.13 12.96 -1.25
N ARG A 94 -8.95 12.28 -0.46
CA ARG A 94 -8.94 12.37 1.00
C ARG A 94 -8.53 11.04 1.60
N CYS A 95 -7.66 11.10 2.62
CA CYS A 95 -7.39 9.95 3.45
C CYS A 95 -8.47 9.83 4.52
N GLU A 96 -9.28 8.79 4.47
CA GLU A 96 -10.37 8.57 5.43
C GLU A 96 -9.90 7.78 6.66
N ARG A 97 -8.89 6.92 6.51
CA ARG A 97 -8.35 6.10 7.59
C ARG A 97 -6.85 5.93 7.47
N ILE A 98 -6.19 5.99 8.62
CA ILE A 98 -4.76 5.73 8.78
C ILE A 98 -4.55 4.48 9.63
N GLY A 99 -3.48 3.74 9.37
CA GLY A 99 -3.17 2.51 10.09
C GLY A 99 -2.17 1.65 9.32
N CYS A 100 -2.10 0.38 9.71
CA CYS A 100 -1.32 -0.64 9.03
C CYS A 100 -2.26 -1.75 8.57
N GLU A 101 -1.99 -2.30 7.39
CA GLU A 101 -2.59 -3.56 6.98
C GLU A 101 -1.57 -4.68 7.20
N TYR A 102 -1.95 -5.69 7.97
CA TYR A 102 -1.10 -6.86 8.22
C TYR A 102 -1.91 -8.15 8.05
N ARG A 103 -1.53 -8.96 7.06
CA ARG A 103 -2.20 -10.24 6.69
C ARG A 103 -3.72 -10.14 6.48
N GLY A 104 -4.19 -9.00 5.99
CA GLY A 104 -5.60 -8.75 5.69
C GLY A 104 -6.39 -8.13 6.84
N ASP A 105 -5.79 -7.98 8.03
CA ASP A 105 -6.36 -7.25 9.16
C ASP A 105 -5.80 -5.83 9.21
N VAL A 106 -6.61 -4.90 9.72
CA VAL A 106 -6.27 -3.48 9.84
C VAL A 106 -6.04 -3.13 11.30
N TYR A 107 -4.91 -2.48 11.57
CA TYR A 107 -4.48 -2.05 12.90
C TYR A 107 -4.30 -0.54 12.94
N GLU A 108 -4.61 0.07 14.09
CA GLU A 108 -4.43 1.51 14.31
C GLU A 108 -2.95 1.85 14.52
N LEU A 109 -2.57 3.11 14.23
CA LEU A 109 -1.21 3.57 14.48
C LEU A 109 -0.84 3.47 15.96
N GLY A 110 0.31 2.88 16.25
CA GLY A 110 0.79 2.59 17.61
C GLY A 110 0.19 1.33 18.23
N GLU A 111 -0.73 0.65 17.57
CA GLU A 111 -1.34 -0.57 18.10
C GLU A 111 -0.31 -1.70 18.20
N ASN A 112 -0.29 -2.37 19.36
CA ASN A 112 0.46 -3.60 19.56
C ASN A 112 -0.48 -4.79 19.40
N PHE A 113 -0.11 -5.73 18.54
CA PHE A 113 -0.92 -6.90 18.24
C PHE A 113 -0.07 -8.16 18.13
N GLN A 114 -0.69 -9.31 18.34
CA GLN A 114 -0.02 -10.61 18.39
C GLN A 114 -0.70 -11.59 17.42
N PRO A 115 -0.28 -11.65 16.14
CA PRO A 115 -0.88 -12.54 15.14
C PRO A 115 -0.73 -14.03 15.47
N SER A 116 0.30 -14.39 16.23
CA SER A 116 0.53 -15.75 16.70
C SER A 116 1.34 -15.76 17.99
N GLU A 117 1.40 -16.90 18.67
CA GLU A 117 2.22 -17.08 19.89
C GLU A 117 3.70 -16.75 19.68
N CYS A 118 4.19 -16.83 18.43
CA CYS A 118 5.57 -16.57 18.05
C CYS A 118 5.83 -15.15 17.53
N GLU A 119 4.81 -14.32 17.40
CA GLU A 119 4.93 -13.09 16.62
C GLU A 119 4.27 -11.93 17.33
N GLN A 120 5.05 -10.90 17.66
CA GLN A 120 4.56 -9.68 18.28
C GLN A 120 4.84 -8.50 17.35
N CYS A 121 3.81 -7.75 17.02
CA CYS A 121 3.88 -6.66 16.07
C CYS A 121 3.43 -5.34 16.68
N THR A 122 3.95 -4.25 16.13
CA THR A 122 3.48 -2.88 16.39
C THR A 122 3.21 -2.20 15.06
N CYS A 123 2.06 -1.54 14.92
CA CYS A 123 1.78 -0.69 13.77
C CYS A 123 2.51 0.64 13.94
N ASP A 124 3.56 0.89 13.16
CA ASP A 124 4.36 2.11 13.28
C ASP A 124 3.68 3.29 12.53
N SER A 125 4.07 4.52 12.90
CA SER A 125 3.54 5.79 12.41
C SER A 125 3.62 5.99 10.89
N ASP A 126 4.47 5.23 10.20
CA ASP A 126 4.61 5.22 8.74
C ASP A 126 3.61 4.30 8.04
N GLY A 127 2.75 3.60 8.78
CA GLY A 127 1.77 2.64 8.27
C GLY A 127 2.31 1.24 8.06
N ILE A 128 3.52 0.96 8.54
CA ILE A 128 4.16 -0.34 8.38
C ILE A 128 4.10 -1.10 9.71
N ALA A 129 3.53 -2.30 9.67
CA ALA A 129 3.60 -3.24 10.77
C ALA A 129 5.03 -3.74 10.96
N ARG A 130 5.59 -3.54 12.16
CA ARG A 130 6.92 -4.05 12.54
C ARG A 130 6.75 -5.20 13.50
N CYS A 131 7.19 -6.38 13.07
CA CYS A 131 7.01 -7.62 13.81
C CYS A 131 8.34 -8.17 14.29
N LEU A 132 8.35 -8.58 15.56
CA LEU A 132 9.37 -9.43 16.14
C LEU A 132 8.85 -10.87 16.12
N VAL A 133 9.56 -11.73 15.41
CA VAL A 133 9.27 -13.17 15.36
C VAL A 133 10.25 -13.88 16.29
N ALA A 134 9.71 -14.65 17.22
CA ALA A 134 10.48 -15.45 18.15
C ALA A 134 11.24 -16.55 17.40
N ASP A 135 12.56 -16.61 17.62
CA ASP A 135 13.40 -17.70 17.18
C ASP A 135 13.66 -18.64 18.37
N CYS A 136 13.21 -19.88 18.26
CA CYS A 136 13.27 -20.82 19.35
C CYS A 136 14.66 -21.45 19.43
N ALA A 137 15.28 -21.37 20.61
CA ALA A 137 16.52 -22.10 20.86
C ALA A 137 16.32 -23.60 20.60
N PRO A 138 17.32 -24.30 20.01
CA PRO A 138 17.24 -25.75 19.86
C PRO A 138 16.96 -26.42 21.21
N PRO A 139 15.91 -27.25 21.33
CA PRO A 139 15.56 -27.86 22.60
C PRO A 139 16.69 -28.77 23.08
N PRO A 140 17.01 -28.84 24.38
CA PRO A 140 18.11 -29.67 24.91
C PRO A 140 17.76 -31.16 25.03
N CYS A 141 16.77 -31.65 24.27
CA CYS A 141 16.30 -33.03 24.29
C CYS A 141 15.99 -33.53 22.87
N VAL A 142 15.87 -34.85 22.71
CA VAL A 142 15.48 -35.50 21.44
C VAL A 142 13.98 -35.71 21.30
N ASN A 143 13.22 -35.52 22.38
CA ASN A 143 11.76 -35.70 22.47
C ASN A 143 11.04 -34.42 22.94
N PRO A 144 11.25 -33.26 22.28
CA PRO A 144 10.59 -32.02 22.68
C PRO A 144 9.07 -32.09 22.40
N VAL A 145 8.27 -31.46 23.25
CA VAL A 145 6.82 -31.44 23.16
C VAL A 145 6.34 -30.06 22.69
N TYR A 146 5.60 -30.04 21.59
CA TYR A 146 4.93 -28.85 21.07
C TYR A 146 3.55 -28.71 21.70
N GLN A 147 3.32 -27.60 22.41
CA GLN A 147 2.06 -27.34 23.10
C GLN A 147 1.27 -26.29 22.34
N LYS A 148 -0.05 -26.51 22.21
CA LYS A 148 -0.94 -25.50 21.63
C LYS A 148 -0.91 -24.23 22.49
N GLY A 149 -0.79 -23.07 21.85
CA GLY A 149 -0.69 -21.79 22.58
C GLY A 149 0.71 -21.48 23.11
N LYS A 150 1.74 -22.19 22.64
CA LYS A 150 3.15 -21.87 22.92
C LYS A 150 3.89 -21.75 21.60
N CYS A 151 4.79 -20.78 21.52
CA CYS A 151 5.65 -20.65 20.36
C CYS A 151 6.69 -21.78 20.27
N CYS A 152 7.45 -21.95 21.36
CA CYS A 152 8.59 -22.86 21.37
C CYS A 152 8.26 -24.20 22.03
N PRO A 153 8.88 -25.29 21.58
CA PRO A 153 8.69 -26.58 22.21
C PRO A 153 9.49 -26.69 23.51
N GLU A 154 9.05 -27.58 24.40
CA GLU A 154 9.63 -27.76 25.73
C GLU A 154 10.06 -29.22 25.97
N CYS A 155 11.16 -29.40 26.70
CA CYS A 155 11.63 -30.71 27.15
C CYS A 155 11.01 -31.06 28.51
N ARG A 156 9.84 -31.71 28.52
CA ARG A 156 9.08 -31.98 29.76
C ARG A 156 9.81 -32.87 30.77
N GLU A 157 10.66 -33.77 30.27
CA GLU A 157 11.46 -34.69 31.09
C GLU A 157 12.88 -34.16 31.33
N GLY A 158 13.17 -32.92 30.94
CA GLY A 158 14.50 -32.32 31.00
C GLY A 158 15.40 -32.69 29.81
N PRO A 159 16.69 -32.29 29.86
CA PRO A 159 17.65 -32.58 28.81
C PRO A 159 17.88 -34.08 28.62
N ASN A 160 18.05 -34.53 27.38
CA ASN A 160 18.36 -35.92 27.05
C ASN A 160 18.97 -36.07 25.65
N CYS A 161 19.51 -37.25 25.39
CA CYS A 161 20.15 -37.58 24.13
C CYS A 161 20.00 -39.07 23.81
N TYR A 162 20.26 -39.44 22.56
CA TYR A 162 20.34 -40.84 22.14
C TYR A 162 21.65 -41.47 22.61
N THR A 163 21.63 -42.76 22.93
CA THR A 163 22.86 -43.49 23.31
C THR A 163 23.84 -43.66 22.15
N ASP A 164 23.31 -43.75 20.92
CA ASP A 164 24.08 -43.94 19.70
C ASP A 164 23.32 -43.36 18.47
N GLY A 165 23.88 -43.56 17.27
CA GLY A 165 23.28 -43.11 16.02
C GLY A 165 22.01 -43.88 15.58
N THR A 166 21.65 -44.97 16.25
CA THR A 166 20.43 -45.74 15.91
C THR A 166 19.15 -45.04 16.37
N ARG A 167 19.27 -44.09 17.32
CA ARG A 167 18.16 -43.30 17.87
C ARG A 167 17.04 -44.13 18.52
N THR A 168 17.38 -45.30 19.05
CA THR A 168 16.43 -46.23 19.66
C THR A 168 16.28 -46.05 21.17
N ARG A 169 17.39 -45.72 21.85
CA ARG A 169 17.44 -45.57 23.30
C ARG A 169 17.84 -44.15 23.69
N VAL A 170 17.10 -43.57 24.62
CA VAL A 170 17.31 -42.22 25.17
C VAL A 170 17.81 -42.33 26.60
N ILE A 171 18.78 -41.50 26.97
CA ILE A 171 19.27 -41.36 28.34
C ILE A 171 19.12 -39.92 28.82
N PRO A 172 18.93 -39.70 30.13
CA PRO A 172 18.88 -38.35 30.68
C PRO A 172 20.23 -37.64 30.51
N GLY A 173 20.19 -36.32 30.35
CA GLY A 173 21.37 -35.47 30.43
C GLY A 173 21.90 -35.34 31.86
N GLY A 174 23.13 -34.84 32.00
CA GLY A 174 23.80 -34.67 33.28
C GLY A 174 24.86 -35.75 33.54
N GLU A 175 24.79 -36.41 34.69
CA GLU A 175 25.80 -37.40 35.10
C GLU A 175 25.82 -38.66 34.21
N PRO A 176 26.99 -39.30 34.01
CA PRO A 176 27.07 -40.51 33.19
C PRO A 176 26.26 -41.67 33.79
N VAL A 177 25.52 -42.38 32.94
CA VAL A 177 24.66 -43.53 33.28
C VAL A 177 25.20 -44.83 32.67
N TRP A 178 24.95 -45.95 33.33
CA TRP A 178 25.26 -47.28 32.79
C TRP A 178 24.15 -47.70 31.82
N VAL A 179 24.52 -47.97 30.56
CA VAL A 179 23.56 -48.48 29.56
C VAL A 179 23.54 -50.00 29.53
N ASP A 180 24.65 -50.63 29.90
CA ASP A 180 24.80 -52.06 30.14
C ASP A 180 25.85 -52.26 31.26
N SER A 181 26.20 -53.49 31.61
CA SER A 181 27.15 -53.79 32.69
C SER A 181 28.59 -53.33 32.41
N CYS A 182 28.92 -52.99 31.16
CA CYS A 182 30.25 -52.62 30.70
C CYS A 182 30.36 -51.23 30.08
N THR A 183 29.24 -50.57 29.78
CA THR A 183 29.23 -49.32 29.02
C THR A 183 28.56 -48.21 29.81
N LYS A 184 29.29 -47.11 30.02
CA LYS A 184 28.79 -45.90 30.66
C LYS A 184 28.71 -44.77 29.63
N CYS A 185 27.57 -44.10 29.53
CA CYS A 185 27.32 -43.05 28.56
C CYS A 185 26.90 -41.74 29.24
N ARG A 186 27.26 -40.61 28.64
CA ARG A 186 26.82 -39.27 29.07
C ARG A 186 26.45 -38.42 27.86
N CYS A 187 25.39 -37.64 27.96
CA CYS A 187 25.07 -36.63 26.95
C CYS A 187 26.12 -35.53 26.90
N HIS A 188 26.29 -34.93 25.72
CA HIS A 188 27.05 -33.69 25.60
C HIS A 188 26.44 -32.59 26.47
N ASP A 189 27.30 -31.81 27.11
CA ASP A 189 26.93 -30.61 27.85
C ASP A 189 27.56 -29.37 27.20
N GLY A 190 27.15 -28.18 27.65
CA GLY A 190 27.57 -26.90 27.06
C GLY A 190 29.06 -26.58 27.20
N GLN A 191 29.86 -27.44 27.85
CA GLN A 191 31.32 -27.27 27.98
C GLN A 191 32.09 -28.05 26.90
N GLU A 192 31.41 -28.87 26.10
CA GLU A 192 32.04 -29.72 25.08
C GLU A 192 31.93 -29.16 23.67
N ALA A 193 33.02 -29.31 22.90
CA ALA A 193 33.01 -29.03 21.47
C ALA A 193 31.95 -29.92 20.79
N GLY A 194 31.04 -29.31 20.02
CA GLY A 194 29.96 -30.00 19.32
C GLY A 194 28.58 -29.94 20.00
N TYR A 195 28.46 -29.43 21.23
CA TYR A 195 27.13 -29.17 21.84
C TYR A 195 26.28 -28.23 20.97
N TRP A 196 26.91 -27.18 20.44
CA TRP A 196 26.28 -26.20 19.55
C TRP A 196 26.04 -26.71 18.13
N GLU A 197 26.63 -27.86 17.75
CA GLU A 197 26.45 -28.50 16.44
C GLU A 197 25.19 -29.37 16.40
N GLY A 198 24.42 -29.41 17.50
CA GLY A 198 23.21 -30.22 17.59
C GLY A 198 23.49 -31.72 17.68
N ASN A 199 24.68 -32.10 18.15
CA ASN A 199 24.98 -33.50 18.39
C ASN A 199 24.14 -34.02 19.56
N ARG A 200 23.12 -34.84 19.22
CA ARG A 200 22.20 -35.45 20.18
C ARG A 200 22.55 -36.91 20.50
N VAL A 201 23.80 -37.31 20.29
CA VAL A 201 24.30 -38.65 20.61
C VAL A 201 25.24 -38.56 21.80
N ALA A 202 25.11 -39.49 22.75
CA ALA A 202 25.93 -39.57 23.94
C ALA A 202 27.39 -39.94 23.61
N ILE A 203 28.30 -39.51 24.49
CA ILE A 203 29.66 -40.06 24.55
C ILE A 203 29.60 -41.31 25.45
N CYS A 204 29.97 -42.46 24.90
CA CYS A 204 29.98 -43.73 25.61
C CYS A 204 31.41 -44.27 25.79
N ALA A 205 31.71 -44.73 27.00
CA ALA A 205 32.98 -45.36 27.35
C ALA A 205 32.73 -46.80 27.85
N ARG A 206 33.41 -47.75 27.23
CA ARG A 206 33.39 -49.15 27.64
C ARG A 206 34.51 -49.45 28.63
N VAL A 207 34.18 -50.12 29.73
CA VAL A 207 35.14 -50.57 30.74
C VAL A 207 36.09 -51.61 30.11
N ARG A 208 37.39 -51.43 30.35
CA ARG A 208 38.42 -52.36 29.88
C ARG A 208 38.29 -53.71 30.58
N ASN A 209 38.47 -54.80 29.84
CA ASN A 209 38.37 -56.17 30.34
C ASN A 209 37.01 -56.50 30.98
N CYS A 210 35.95 -55.79 30.59
CA CYS A 210 34.60 -56.09 31.03
C CYS A 210 33.91 -57.06 30.07
N THR A 211 33.53 -58.21 30.60
CA THR A 211 32.63 -59.17 29.96
C THR A 211 31.20 -58.78 30.32
N PRO A 212 30.33 -58.48 29.33
CA PRO A 212 28.92 -58.24 29.61
C PRO A 212 28.35 -59.47 30.32
N GLU A 213 27.64 -59.27 31.42
CA GLU A 213 26.83 -60.37 31.93
C GLU A 213 25.70 -60.57 30.92
N GLU A 214 25.62 -61.75 30.32
CA GLU A 214 24.46 -62.14 29.52
C GLU A 214 23.26 -62.15 30.48
N GLY A 215 22.46 -61.08 30.41
CA GLY A 215 21.24 -60.93 31.21
C GLY A 215 20.26 -62.08 30.94
N HIS A 216 19.77 -62.64 32.05
CA HIS A 216 18.72 -63.67 32.14
C HIS A 216 17.36 -63.14 31.67
#